data_AF-A0A2E7JRH3-F1
#
_entry.id   AF-A0A2E7JRH3-F1
#
_cell.length_a   1.000
_cell.length_b   1.000
_cell.length_c   1.000
_cell.angle_alpha   90.00
_cell.angle_beta   90.00
_cell.angle_gamma   90.00
#
_symmetry.space_group_name_H-M   'P 1'
#
loop_
_entity.id
_entity.type
_entity.pdbx_description
1 polymer ?
#
loop_
_entity_poly.entity_id
_entity_poly.type
_entity_poly.pdbx_seq_one_letter_code
_entity_poly.pdbx_strand_id
1 'polypeptide(L)' 'MALDGQIPSGPIAEKWDKHQFELKLVNPANKRKHTLIVVGTGLAGASAAATLAELGYNVLSFC' A
#
# COMPACT_ATOMS: atom_id res chain seq x y z
N MET A 1 -19.43 13.81 17.31
CA MET A 1 -18.55 13.55 16.16
C MET A 1 -18.99 12.23 15.57
N ALA A 2 -19.44 12.20 14.31
CA ALA A 2 -19.86 10.94 13.67
C ALA A 2 -18.62 10.15 13.25
N LEU A 3 -18.59 8.86 13.58
CA LEU A 3 -17.53 7.96 13.11
C LEU A 3 -17.83 7.60 11.66
N ASP A 4 -16.98 8.05 10.74
CA ASP A 4 -17.01 7.65 9.34
C ASP A 4 -16.07 6.45 9.14
N GLY A 5 -16.66 5.28 8.87
CA GLY A 5 -15.91 4.05 8.63
C GLY A 5 -15.36 3.92 7.21
N GLN A 6 -15.65 4.85 6.30
CA GLN A 6 -15.28 4.79 4.87
C GLN A 6 -15.57 3.42 4.25
N ILE A 7 -16.73 2.86 4.60
CA ILE A 7 -17.13 1.52 4.19
C ILE A 7 -17.33 1.52 2.66
N PRO A 8 -16.75 0.57 1.92
CA PRO A 8 -16.92 0.54 0.48
C PRO A 8 -18.39 0.42 0.06
N SER A 9 -18.71 1.00 -1.09
CA SER A 9 -20.09 1.07 -1.60
C SER A 9 -20.52 -0.27 -2.23
N GLY A 10 -21.83 -0.44 -2.44
CA GLY A 10 -22.40 -1.61 -3.12
C GLY A 10 -22.88 -2.75 -2.20
N PRO A 11 -23.44 -3.82 -2.80
CA PRO A 11 -23.97 -4.99 -2.08
C PRO A 11 -22.89 -5.71 -1.27
N ILE A 12 -23.23 -6.25 -0.10
CA ILE A 12 -22.26 -6.87 0.82
C ILE A 12 -21.44 -8.00 0.17
N ALA A 13 -22.06 -8.78 -0.72
CA ALA A 13 -21.41 -9.90 -1.40
C ALA A 13 -20.30 -9.49 -2.36
N GLU A 14 -20.40 -8.31 -2.99
CA GLU A 14 -19.47 -7.83 -4.02
C GLU A 14 -18.60 -6.66 -3.55
N LYS A 15 -18.86 -6.18 -2.33
CA LYS A 15 -18.36 -4.90 -1.81
C LYS A 15 -16.85 -4.75 -1.90
N TRP A 16 -16.12 -5.78 -1.47
CA TRP A 16 -14.65 -5.76 -1.42
C TRP A 16 -14.03 -6.01 -2.79
N ASP A 17 -14.61 -6.92 -3.58
CA ASP A 17 -14.14 -7.21 -4.94
C ASP A 17 -14.27 -5.97 -5.83
N LYS A 18 -15.42 -5.30 -5.76
CA LYS A 18 -15.67 -4.04 -6.47
C LYS A 18 -14.71 -2.95 -5.99
N HIS A 19 -14.53 -2.79 -4.68
CA HIS A 19 -13.61 -1.80 -4.14
C HIS A 19 -12.18 -2.01 -4.65
N GLN A 20 -11.68 -3.24 -4.59
CA GLN A 20 -10.35 -3.59 -5.07
C GLN A 20 -10.19 -3.27 -6.56
N PHE A 21 -11.20 -3.56 -7.38
CA PHE A 21 -11.18 -3.28 -8.81
C PHE A 21 -11.17 -1.77 -9.12
N GLU A 22 -11.85 -0.96 -8.30
CA GLU A 22 -11.92 0.49 -8.45
C GLU A 22 -10.67 1.23 -7.90
N LEU A 23 -9.81 0.55 -7.15
CA LEU A 23 -8.59 1.17 -6.62
C LEU A 23 -7.64 1.58 -7.74
N LYS A 24 -7.08 2.79 -7.60
CA LYS A 24 -6.06 3.30 -8.53
C LYS A 24 -4.76 2.52 -8.35
N LEU A 25 -4.37 1.81 -9.39
CA LEU A 25 -3.10 1.08 -9.43
C LEU A 25 -1.92 2.04 -9.65
N VAL A 26 -0.79 1.74 -9.02
CA VAL A 26 0.48 2.44 -9.26
C VAL A 26 1.13 1.85 -10.50
N ASN A 27 1.23 2.65 -11.57
CA ASN A 27 1.96 2.22 -12.76
C ASN A 27 3.48 2.19 -12.49
N PRO A 28 4.27 1.40 -13.24
CA PRO A 28 5.72 1.30 -13.03
C PRO A 28 6.47 2.64 -13.09
N ALA A 29 6.05 3.55 -13.97
CA ALA A 29 6.67 4.86 -14.13
C ALA A 29 6.47 5.80 -12.92
N ASN A 30 5.42 5.59 -12.11
CA ASN A 30 5.12 6.43 -10.96
C ASN A 30 5.67 5.88 -9.63
N LYS A 31 6.28 4.69 -9.58
CA LYS A 31 6.75 4.09 -8.32
C LYS A 31 7.68 5.01 -7.52
N ARG A 32 8.59 5.72 -8.19
CA ARG A 32 9.52 6.69 -7.57
C ARG A 32 8.83 7.89 -6.92
N LYS A 33 7.58 8.19 -7.29
CA LYS A 33 6.79 9.27 -6.68
C LYS A 33 6.22 8.88 -5.32
N HIS A 34 6.22 7.59 -4.99
CA HIS A 34 5.71 7.09 -3.72
C HIS A 34 6.86 6.78 -2.77
N THR A 35 6.76 7.32 -1.55
CA THR A 35 7.68 7.02 -0.46
C THR A 35 7.02 6.01 0.49
N LEU A 36 7.71 4.90 0.75
CA LEU A 36 7.26 3.84 1.64
C LEU A 36 8.07 3.89 2.92
N ILE A 37 7.38 3.78 4.06
CA ILE A 37 8.01 3.72 5.38
C ILE A 37 7.94 2.28 5.85
N VAL A 38 9.09 1.69 6.17
CA VAL A 38 9.21 0.38 6.79
C VAL A 38 9.68 0.59 8.22
N VAL A 39 8.89 0.15 9.20
CA VAL A 39 9.25 0.23 10.63
C VAL A 39 9.62 -1.17 11.11
N GLY A 40 10.83 -1.29 11.66
CA GLY A 40 11.47 -2.54 12.05
C GLY A 40 12.42 -3.05 10.96
N THR A 41 13.69 -3.24 11.30
CA THR A 41 14.76 -3.70 10.39
C THR A 41 15.19 -5.16 10.65
N GLY A 42 14.29 -5.98 11.18
CA GLY A 42 14.49 -7.42 11.29
C GLY A 42 14.44 -8.12 9.92
N LEU A 43 14.47 -9.45 9.91
CA LEU A 43 14.51 -10.25 8.68
C LEU A 43 13.39 -9.88 7.68
N ALA A 44 12.16 -9.71 8.19
CA ALA A 44 11.02 -9.34 7.35
C ALA A 44 11.12 -7.91 6.83
N GLY A 45 11.47 -6.95 7.69
CA GLY A 45 11.55 -5.55 7.33
C GLY A 45 12.66 -5.25 6.33
N ALA A 46 13.85 -5.84 6.54
CA ALA A 46 14.97 -5.71 5.60
C ALA A 46 14.64 -6.31 4.22
N SER A 47 14.03 -7.50 4.19
CA SER A 47 13.64 -8.17 2.94
C SER A 47 12.56 -7.39 2.18
N ALA A 48 11.56 -6.86 2.89
CA ALA A 48 10.51 -6.03 2.30
C ALA A 48 11.07 -4.71 1.75
N ALA A 49 11.92 -4.02 2.53
CA ALA A 49 12.54 -2.78 2.12
C ALA A 49 13.40 -2.96 0.86
N ALA A 50 14.23 -4.01 0.82
CA ALA A 50 15.07 -4.32 -0.34
C ALA A 50 14.21 -4.60 -1.60
N THR A 51 13.21 -5.48 -1.48
CA THR A 51 12.33 -5.84 -2.61
C THR A 51 11.59 -4.61 -3.16
N LEU A 52 11.06 -3.76 -2.28
CA LEU A 52 10.34 -2.55 -2.69
C LEU A 52 11.26 -1.49 -3.30
N ALA A 53 12.49 -1.35 -2.78
CA ALA A 53 13.49 -0.47 -3.37
C ALA A 53 13.92 -0.95 -4.77
N GLU A 54 14.12 -2.25 -4.96
CA GLU A 54 14.41 -2.85 -6.28
C GLU A 54 13.28 -2.62 -7.28
N LEU A 55 12.03 -2.66 -6.82
CA LEU A 55 10.87 -2.32 -7.65
C LEU A 55 10.83 -0.83 -8.06
N GLY A 56 11.66 0.03 -7.47
CA GLY A 56 11.82 1.44 -7.81
C GLY A 56 11.05 2.40 -6.90
N TYR A 57 10.61 1.96 -5.72
CA TYR A 57 10.03 2.84 -4.71
C TYR A 57 11.13 3.57 -3.91
N ASN A 58 10.80 4.76 -3.38
CA ASN A 58 11.63 5.40 -2.36
C ASN A 58 11.31 4.77 -0.99
N VAL A 59 12.25 4.06 -0.36
CA VAL A 59 11.99 3.36 0.91
C VAL A 59 12.78 4.02 2.04
N LEU A 60 12.08 4.36 3.12
CA LEU A 60 12.65 4.84 4.37
C LEU A 60 12.47 3.76 5.44
N SER A 61 13.58 3.26 6.00
CA SER A 61 13.56 2.22 7.03
C SER A 61 13.88 2.82 8.40
N PHE A 62 13.09 2.47 9.41
CA PHE A 62 13.24 2.94 10.79
C PHE A 62 13.36 1.75 11.75
N CYS A 63 14.17 1.91 12.80
CA CYS A 63 14.45 0.87 13.79
C CYS A 63 13.71 1.13 15.09
#